data_AF-A0A2T3J977-F1
#
_entry.id   AF-A0A2T3J977-F1
#
_cell.length_a   1.000
_cell.length_b   1.000
_cell.length_c   1.000
_cell.angle_alpha   90.00
_cell.angle_beta   90.00
_cell.angle_gamma   90.00
#
_symmetry.space_group_name_H-M   'P 1'
#
loop_
_entity.id
_entity.type
_entity.pdbx_description
1 polymer ?
#
loop_
_entity_poly.entity_id
_entity_poly.type
_entity_poly.pdbx_seq_one_letter_code
_entity_poly.pdbx_strand_id
1 'polypeptide(L)'
;MKKLLNMVLITNILAALVVLLLSKYIAFFASTSLSDFLFFVVIVIWGIAGLTWEGSNDSRNWELDPTAKKAKEMVAGHDFETDFENQKRQNYQFGLIMFIAGLPAFLGCLLLIFIF
;
A
#
# COMPACT_ATOMS: atom_id res chain seq x y z
N MET A 1 12.57 -14.70 -3.92
CA MET A 1 11.45 -15.04 -4.82
C MET A 1 10.26 -15.67 -4.09
N LYS A 2 10.38 -16.80 -3.37
CA LYS A 2 9.24 -17.44 -2.67
C LYS A 2 8.46 -16.50 -1.73
N LYS A 3 9.16 -15.70 -0.92
CA LYS A 3 8.54 -14.72 0.00
C LYS A 3 7.71 -13.67 -0.74
N LEU A 4 8.23 -13.12 -1.85
CA LEU A 4 7.52 -12.13 -2.66
C LEU A 4 6.28 -12.73 -3.31
N LEU A 5 6.39 -13.92 -3.89
CA LEU A 5 5.26 -14.62 -4.50
C LEU A 5 4.13 -14.85 -3.48
N ASN A 6 4.48 -15.35 -2.29
CA ASN A 6 3.50 -15.54 -1.22
C ASN A 6 2.85 -14.22 -0.81
N MET A 7 3.63 -13.14 -0.71
CA MET A 7 3.11 -11.82 -0.36
C MET A 7 2.14 -11.31 -1.43
N VAL A 8 2.49 -11.43 -2.71
CA VAL A 8 1.60 -11.06 -3.84
C VAL A 8 0.28 -11.84 -3.77
N LEU A 9 0.34 -13.17 -3.57
CA LEU A 9 -0.85 -14.01 -3.45
C LEU A 9 -1.73 -13.60 -2.28
N ILE A 10 -1.14 -13.42 -1.09
CA ILE A 10 -1.87 -13.03 0.12
C ILE A 10 -2.53 -11.66 -0.07
N THR A 11 -1.80 -10.67 -0.62
CA THR A 11 -2.33 -9.33 -0.86
C THR A 11 -3.49 -9.36 -1.85
N ASN A 12 -3.41 -10.14 -2.94
CA ASN A 12 -4.51 -10.25 -3.90
C ASN A 12 -5.75 -10.92 -3.28
N ILE A 13 -5.57 -11.98 -2.50
CA ILE A 13 -6.67 -12.66 -1.80
C ILE A 13 -7.33 -11.70 -0.80
N LEU A 14 -6.54 -10.99 0.01
CA LEU A 14 -7.06 -10.02 0.97
C LEU A 14 -7.81 -8.88 0.27
N ALA A 15 -7.26 -8.32 -0.79
CA ALA A 15 -7.93 -7.26 -1.54
C ALA A 15 -9.24 -7.75 -2.19
N ALA A 16 -9.24 -8.96 -2.75
CA ALA A 16 -10.46 -9.59 -3.27
C ALA A 16 -11.52 -9.78 -2.18
N LEU A 17 -11.13 -10.22 -0.98
CA LEU A 17 -12.02 -10.33 0.17
C LEU A 17 -12.58 -8.97 0.61
N VAL A 18 -11.77 -7.92 0.60
CA VAL A 18 -12.22 -6.55 0.90
C VAL A 18 -13.27 -6.11 -0.12
N VAL A 19 -13.03 -6.28 -1.41
CA VAL A 19 -13.99 -5.92 -2.46
C VAL A 19 -15.29 -6.75 -2.34
N LEU A 20 -15.19 -8.05 -2.07
CA LEU A 20 -16.35 -8.92 -1.84
C LEU A 20 -17.16 -8.53 -0.60
N LEU A 21 -16.51 -8.00 0.43
CA LEU A 21 -17.19 -7.52 1.62
C LEU A 21 -17.87 -6.18 1.34
N LEU A 22 -17.17 -5.26 0.67
CA LEU A 22 -17.72 -3.96 0.27
C LEU A 22 -18.90 -4.09 -0.69
N SER A 23 -18.89 -5.07 -1.60
CA SER A 23 -19.97 -5.30 -2.55
C SER A 23 -21.30 -5.66 -1.89
N LYS A 24 -21.28 -6.19 -0.65
CA LYS A 24 -22.51 -6.47 0.12
C LYS A 24 -23.16 -5.22 0.69
N TYR A 25 -22.38 -4.17 0.96
CA TYR A 25 -22.85 -2.96 1.63
C TYR A 25 -22.99 -1.78 0.67
N ILE A 26 -22.21 -1.75 -0.41
CA ILE A 26 -22.11 -0.62 -1.32
C ILE A 26 -22.40 -1.12 -2.74
N ALA A 27 -23.51 -0.65 -3.32
CA ALA A 27 -23.94 -1.03 -4.67
C ALA A 27 -22.88 -0.72 -5.75
N PHE A 28 -22.05 0.31 -5.54
CA PHE A 28 -20.95 0.64 -6.45
C PHE A 28 -19.94 -0.50 -6.64
N PHE A 29 -19.70 -1.31 -5.60
CA PHE A 29 -18.77 -2.46 -5.65
C PHE A 29 -19.46 -3.77 -6.09
N ALA A 30 -20.78 -3.79 -6.21
CA ALA A 30 -21.55 -4.95 -6.66
C ALA A 30 -21.54 -5.08 -8.19
N SER A 31 -20.34 -5.15 -8.80
CA SER A 31 -20.25 -5.36 -10.25
C SER A 31 -20.58 -6.81 -10.63
N THR A 32 -21.27 -6.95 -11.75
CA THR A 32 -21.60 -8.23 -12.39
C THR A 32 -20.49 -8.74 -13.31
N SER A 33 -19.53 -7.89 -13.69
CA SER A 33 -18.42 -8.26 -14.57
C SER A 33 -17.15 -8.60 -13.78
N LEU A 34 -16.43 -9.63 -14.24
CA LEU A 34 -15.17 -10.05 -13.60
C LEU A 34 -14.05 -9.00 -13.80
N SER A 35 -14.08 -8.26 -14.91
CA SER A 35 -13.13 -7.18 -15.21
C SER A 35 -13.24 -6.04 -14.20
N ASP A 36 -14.47 -5.57 -13.92
CA ASP A 36 -14.68 -4.48 -12.96
C ASP A 36 -14.32 -4.93 -11.54
N PHE A 37 -14.62 -6.18 -11.19
CA PHE A 37 -14.21 -6.74 -9.90
C PHE A 37 -12.69 -6.70 -9.74
N LEU A 38 -11.94 -7.17 -10.73
CA LEU A 38 -10.47 -7.12 -10.71
C LEU A 38 -9.96 -5.68 -10.71
N PHE A 39 -10.64 -4.76 -11.39
CA PHE A 39 -10.30 -3.34 -11.36
C PHE A 39 -10.43 -2.75 -9.95
N PHE A 40 -11.49 -3.07 -9.22
CA PHE A 40 -11.63 -2.65 -7.82
C PHE A 40 -10.56 -3.25 -6.92
N VAL A 41 -10.16 -4.51 -7.15
CA VAL A 41 -9.04 -5.14 -6.43
C VAL A 41 -7.75 -4.36 -6.64
N VAL A 42 -7.45 -3.95 -7.89
CA VAL A 42 -6.29 -3.11 -8.19
C VAL A 42 -6.37 -1.78 -7.47
N ILE A 43 -7.53 -1.11 -7.50
CA ILE A 43 -7.73 0.17 -6.80
C ILE A 43 -7.47 0.02 -5.30
N VAL A 44 -7.94 -1.06 -4.66
CA VAL A 44 -7.69 -1.29 -3.23
C VAL A 44 -6.19 -1.46 -2.96
N ILE A 45 -5.51 -2.30 -3.75
CA ILE A 45 -4.07 -2.57 -3.55
C ILE A 45 -3.25 -1.29 -3.78
N TRP A 46 -3.48 -0.59 -4.89
CA TRP A 46 -2.73 0.62 -5.24
C TRP A 46 -3.13 1.84 -4.41
N GLY A 47 -4.38 1.91 -3.95
CA GLY A 47 -4.82 2.91 -2.98
C GLY A 47 -4.06 2.76 -1.67
N ILE A 48 -3.96 1.55 -1.13
CA ILE A 48 -3.14 1.27 0.06
C ILE A 48 -1.67 1.56 -0.23
N ALA A 49 -1.14 1.11 -1.37
CA ALA A 49 0.24 1.38 -1.76
C ALA A 49 0.54 2.89 -1.75
N GLY A 50 -0.34 3.69 -2.36
CA GLY A 50 -0.23 5.14 -2.41
C GLY A 50 -0.33 5.81 -1.04
N LEU A 51 -1.20 5.31 -0.15
CA LEU A 51 -1.31 5.82 1.23
C LEU A 51 -0.09 5.48 2.09
N THR A 52 0.49 4.29 1.89
CA THR A 52 1.71 3.86 2.61
C THR A 52 3.00 4.42 2.02
N TRP A 53 2.94 4.90 0.78
CA TRP A 53 4.05 5.56 0.12
C TRP A 53 4.17 6.98 0.66
N GLU A 54 4.84 7.14 1.80
CA GLU A 54 5.35 8.43 2.30
C GLU A 54 6.55 8.88 1.47
N GLY A 55 6.36 8.96 0.16
CA GLY A 55 7.36 9.46 -0.77
C GLY A 55 7.63 10.93 -0.48
N SER A 56 8.62 11.21 0.36
CA SER A 56 9.21 12.52 0.59
C SER A 56 8.43 13.52 1.45
N ASN A 57 7.33 13.16 2.10
CA ASN A 57 6.78 13.99 3.18
C ASN A 57 7.52 13.70 4.48
N ASP A 58 8.83 13.99 4.51
CA ASP A 58 9.45 14.38 5.78
C ASP A 58 8.56 15.50 6.30
N SER A 59 7.86 15.28 7.42
CA SER A 59 6.94 16.29 7.92
C SER A 59 7.73 17.60 7.98
N ARG A 60 7.35 18.65 7.25
CA ARG A 60 8.28 19.77 7.02
C ARG A 60 8.54 20.62 8.29
N ASN A 61 8.01 20.21 9.44
CA ASN A 61 8.04 20.97 10.69
C ASN A 61 8.75 20.30 11.86
N TRP A 62 8.79 18.97 11.99
CA TRP A 62 9.39 18.32 13.18
C TRP A 62 10.92 18.50 13.28
N GLU A 63 11.61 18.48 12.14
CA GLU A 63 13.07 18.60 12.07
C GLU A 63 13.55 20.04 12.29
N LEU A 64 12.68 21.01 12.00
CA LEU A 64 12.92 22.45 12.17
C LEU A 64 12.37 23.00 13.50
N ASP A 65 11.58 22.23 14.25
CA ASP A 65 11.07 22.64 15.56
C ASP A 65 12.15 22.42 16.65
N PRO A 66 12.70 23.49 17.25
CA PRO A 66 13.71 23.37 18.29
C PRO A 66 13.19 22.62 19.53
N THR A 67 11.88 22.58 19.75
CA THR A 67 11.26 21.87 20.88
C THR A 67 11.25 20.36 20.65
N ALA A 68 10.90 19.92 19.44
CA ALA A 68 10.93 18.52 19.04
C ALA A 68 12.36 17.97 19.02
N LYS A 69 13.31 18.77 18.52
CA LYS A 69 14.74 18.43 18.54
C LYS A 69 15.27 18.25 19.96
N LYS A 70 14.94 19.17 20.87
CA LYS A 70 15.35 19.08 22.28
C LYS A 70 14.73 17.88 22.98
N ALA A 71 13.47 17.54 22.69
CA ALA A 71 12.84 16.32 23.20
C ALA A 71 13.53 15.04 22.70
N LYS A 72 13.95 15.02 21.42
CA LYS A 72 14.73 13.93 20.81
C LYS A 72 16.09 13.76 21.49
N GLU A 73 16.79 14.85 21.78
CA GLU A 73 18.09 14.87 22.46
C GLU A 73 18.01 14.51 23.96
N MET A 74 16.85 14.69 24.61
CA MET A 74 16.65 14.38 26.03
C MET A 74 16.44 12.88 26.34
N VAL A 75 16.25 12.03 25.32
CA VAL A 75 16.13 10.58 25.48
C VAL A 75 17.49 9.93 25.26
N ALA A 76 18.18 9.60 26.35
CA ALA A 76 19.48 8.95 26.29
C ALA A 76 19.38 7.53 25.71
N GLY A 77 20.22 7.22 24.71
CA GLY A 77 20.40 5.85 24.18
C GLY A 77 19.47 5.44 23.04
N HIS A 78 18.66 6.35 22.48
CA HIS A 78 17.79 6.06 21.34
C HIS A 78 18.18 6.90 20.12
N ASP A 79 18.54 6.24 19.02
CA ASP A 79 18.93 6.89 17.77
C ASP A 79 17.71 7.03 16.84
N PHE A 80 16.96 8.12 17.05
CA PHE A 80 15.79 8.44 16.25
C PHE A 80 16.13 8.76 14.78
N GLU A 81 17.39 9.05 14.43
CA GLU A 81 17.79 9.32 13.05
C GLU A 81 17.77 8.01 12.25
N THR A 82 18.45 6.98 12.76
CA THR A 82 18.47 5.66 12.12
C THR A 82 17.09 5.01 12.10
N ASP A 83 16.27 5.19 13.14
CA ASP A 83 14.91 4.65 13.17
C ASP A 83 14.01 5.30 12.11
N PHE A 84 14.13 6.61 11.91
CA PHE A 84 13.38 7.32 10.88
C PHE A 84 13.82 6.90 9.46
N GLU A 85 15.14 6.79 9.21
CA GLU A 85 15.66 6.29 7.94
C GLU A 85 15.23 4.83 7.67
N ASN A 86 15.23 3.99 8.71
CA ASN A 86 14.78 2.61 8.63
C ASN A 86 13.29 2.53 8.29
N GLN A 87 12.46 3.36 8.93
CA GLN A 87 11.02 3.43 8.66
C GLN A 87 10.76 3.90 7.22
N LYS A 88 11.44 4.95 6.77
CA LYS A 88 11.37 5.44 5.38
C LYS A 88 11.71 4.33 4.39
N ARG A 89 12.83 3.61 4.61
CA ARG A 89 13.24 2.48 3.75
C ARG A 89 12.19 1.36 3.73
N GLN A 90 11.60 1.03 4.88
CA GLN A 90 10.57 -0.01 4.97
C GLN A 90 9.29 0.41 4.24
N ASN A 91 8.84 1.67 4.39
CA ASN A 91 7.67 2.20 3.69
C ASN A 91 7.86 2.17 2.17
N TYR A 92 9.03 2.58 1.67
CA TYR A 92 9.36 2.47 0.24
C TYR A 92 9.34 1.03 -0.26
N GLN A 93 9.96 0.10 0.47
CA GLN A 93 9.95 -1.31 0.10
C GLN A 93 8.54 -1.89 0.09
N PHE A 94 7.73 -1.57 1.11
CA PHE A 94 6.35 -2.03 1.20
C PHE A 94 5.50 -1.49 0.06
N GLY A 95 5.55 -0.18 -0.21
CA GLY A 95 4.81 0.44 -1.30
C GLY A 95 5.17 -0.15 -2.66
N LEU A 96 6.46 -0.43 -2.92
CA LEU A 96 6.91 -1.09 -4.14
C LEU A 96 6.38 -2.53 -4.23
N ILE A 97 6.40 -3.30 -3.15
CA ILE A 97 5.84 -4.65 -3.13
C ILE A 97 4.33 -4.63 -3.40
N MET A 98 3.58 -3.69 -2.80
CA MET A 98 2.15 -3.54 -3.04
C MET A 98 1.86 -3.13 -4.49
N PHE A 99 2.69 -2.26 -5.08
CA PHE A 99 2.59 -1.91 -6.49
C PHE A 99 2.75 -3.14 -7.39
N ILE A 100 3.81 -3.94 -7.17
CA ILE A 100 4.03 -5.21 -7.90
C ILE A 100 2.86 -6.18 -7.68
N ALA A 101 2.32 -6.25 -6.46
CA ALA A 101 1.20 -7.13 -6.15
C ALA A 101 -0.09 -6.76 -6.89
N GLY A 102 -0.29 -5.50 -7.28
CA GLY A 102 -1.45 -5.10 -8.09
C GLY A 102 -1.33 -5.47 -9.57
N LEU A 103 -0.11 -5.72 -10.09
CA LEU A 103 0.10 -5.99 -11.52
C LEU A 103 -0.66 -7.23 -12.03
N PRO A 104 -0.67 -8.39 -11.34
CA PRO A 104 -1.43 -9.55 -11.80
C PRO A 104 -2.93 -9.29 -11.95
N ALA A 105 -3.55 -8.61 -10.97
CA ALA A 105 -4.97 -8.26 -11.05
C ALA A 105 -5.24 -7.25 -12.17
N PHE A 106 -4.33 -6.29 -12.38
CA PHE A 106 -4.42 -5.31 -13.45
C PHE A 106 -4.31 -5.96 -14.84
N LEU A 107 -3.32 -6.82 -15.03
CA LEU A 107 -3.16 -7.58 -16.27
C LEU A 107 -4.37 -8.49 -16.51
N GLY A 108 -4.88 -9.16 -15.47
CA GLY A 108 -6.09 -9.98 -15.57
C GLY A 108 -7.30 -9.15 -16.00
N CYS A 109 -7.48 -7.95 -15.43
CA CYS A 109 -8.53 -7.02 -15.82
C CYS A 109 -8.39 -6.61 -17.30
N LEU A 110 -7.21 -6.17 -17.74
CA LEU A 110 -6.96 -5.78 -19.12
C LEU A 110 -7.24 -6.93 -20.10
N LEU A 111 -6.76 -8.14 -19.79
CA LEU A 111 -6.99 -9.30 -20.65
C LEU A 111 -8.49 -9.58 -20.83
N LEU A 112 -9.29 -9.44 -19.77
CA LEU A 112 -10.74 -9.65 -19.87
C LEU A 112 -11.42 -8.56 -20.71
N ILE A 113 -10.98 -7.31 -20.58
CA ILE A 113 -11.50 -6.18 -21.40
C ILE A 113 -11.16 -6.37 -22.89
N PHE A 114 -10.04 -6.99 -23.24
CA PHE A 114 -9.69 -7.24 -24.64
C PHE A 114 -10.33 -8.50 -25.22
N ILE A 115 -10.76 -9.43 -24.37
CA ILE A 115 -11.39 -10.69 -24.78
C ILE A 115 -12.91 -10.57 -24.92
N PHE A 116 -13.56 -9.73 -24.10
CA PHE A 116 -15.00 -9.50 -24.07
C PHE A 116 -15.35 -8.09 -24.54
#